data_AF-A0A1Y2TV40-F1
#
_entry.id   AF-A0A1Y2TV40-F1
#
_cell.length_a   1.000
_cell.length_b   1.000
_cell.length_c   1.000
_cell.angle_alpha   90.00
_cell.angle_beta   90.00
_cell.angle_gamma   90.00
#
_symmetry.space_group_name_H-M   'P 1'
#
loop_
_entity.id
_entity.type
_entity.pdbx_description
1 polymer ?
#
loop_
_entity_poly.entity_id
_entity_poly.type
_entity_poly.pdbx_seq_one_letter_code
_entity_poly.pdbx_strand_id
1 'polypeptide(L)'
;MPFLSTPLTLSATGGILGSAWISGSIGALSICAIPAILQSGTTTEGLLKGWYIQFSRGMYYIPTTGAFIALNYLYLAYRHREYGLEWRGYAVGALSNLLLAPFTLLFIGGINKIMITANSGTGKSLSQDVARQLITRWGNLNAIRVVMPLAGAVLGLWNLLQ
;
A
#
# COMPACT_ATOMS: atom_id res chain seq x y z
N MET A 1 -7.49 -11.57 31.50
CA MET A 1 -7.40 -10.62 30.37
C MET A 1 -7.47 -9.23 30.96
N PRO A 2 -6.37 -8.49 31.15
CA PRO A 2 -6.51 -7.08 31.47
C PRO A 2 -7.12 -6.43 30.23
N PHE A 3 -8.39 -6.08 30.29
CA PHE A 3 -9.04 -5.39 29.19
C PHE A 3 -8.25 -4.10 28.93
N LEU A 4 -7.76 -3.94 27.71
CA LEU A 4 -7.27 -2.66 27.24
C LEU A 4 -8.35 -1.61 27.50
N SER A 5 -7.94 -0.42 27.94
CA SER A 5 -8.88 0.67 28.09
C SER A 5 -9.60 0.89 26.75
N THR A 6 -10.89 1.23 26.78
CA THR A 6 -11.70 1.47 25.56
C THR A 6 -10.96 2.28 24.49
N PRO A 7 -10.21 3.36 24.83
CA PRO A 7 -9.42 4.10 23.85
C PRO A 7 -8.33 3.27 23.15
N LEU A 8 -7.62 2.40 23.86
CA LEU A 8 -6.56 1.56 23.27
C LEU A 8 -7.15 0.47 22.37
N THR A 9 -8.29 -0.11 22.75
CA THR A 9 -9.00 -1.08 21.90
C THR A 9 -9.49 -0.44 20.60
N LEU A 10 -10.05 0.77 20.67
CA LEU A 10 -10.47 1.53 19.48
C LEU A 10 -9.28 1.87 18.58
N SER A 11 -8.16 2.29 19.18
CA SER A 11 -6.92 2.56 18.47
C SER A 11 -6.43 1.29 17.74
N ALA A 12 -6.33 0.16 18.44
CA ALA A 12 -5.87 -1.10 17.84
C ALA A 12 -6.77 -1.55 16.69
N THR A 13 -8.09 -1.50 16.90
CA THR A 13 -9.08 -1.83 15.86
C THR A 13 -8.92 -0.90 14.64
N GLY A 14 -8.72 0.39 14.87
CA GLY A 14 -8.48 1.36 13.79
C GLY A 14 -7.22 1.07 12.98
N GLY A 15 -6.11 0.75 13.65
CA GLY A 15 -4.86 0.36 12.99
C GLY A 15 -5.00 -0.93 12.15
N ILE A 16 -5.71 -1.93 12.68
CA ILE A 16 -5.95 -3.22 12.03
C ILE A 16 -6.83 -3.03 10.79
N LEU A 17 -7.99 -2.38 10.94
CA LEU A 17 -8.91 -2.14 9.84
C LEU A 17 -8.29 -1.24 8.77
N GLY A 18 -7.55 -0.20 9.18
CA GLY A 18 -6.84 0.67 8.25
C GLY A 18 -5.79 -0.09 7.44
N SER A 19 -5.02 -0.98 8.09
CA SER A 19 -4.04 -1.82 7.41
C SER A 19 -4.71 -2.79 6.42
N ALA A 20 -5.79 -3.46 6.84
CA ALA A 20 -6.56 -4.34 5.97
C ALA A 20 -7.16 -3.59 4.77
N TRP A 21 -7.64 -2.36 4.98
CA TRP A 21 -8.20 -1.51 3.92
C TRP A 21 -7.14 -1.08 2.90
N ILE A 22 -5.94 -0.67 3.33
CA ILE A 22 -4.82 -0.36 2.42
C ILE A 22 -4.45 -1.60 1.62
N SER A 23 -4.34 -2.75 2.28
CA SER A 23 -4.04 -4.04 1.64
C SER A 23 -5.05 -4.35 0.53
N GLY A 24 -6.34 -4.28 0.84
CA GLY A 24 -7.42 -4.51 -0.12
C GLY A 24 -7.41 -3.52 -1.28
N SER A 25 -7.13 -2.25 -1.02
CA SER A 25 -7.09 -1.19 -2.04
C SER A 25 -5.91 -1.39 -3.02
N ILE A 26 -4.73 -1.74 -2.51
CA ILE A 26 -3.57 -2.11 -3.33
C ILE A 26 -3.87 -3.36 -4.15
N GLY A 27 -4.50 -4.37 -3.55
CA GLY A 27 -4.89 -5.61 -4.22
C GLY A 27 -5.89 -5.37 -5.35
N ALA A 28 -6.95 -4.59 -5.09
CA ALA A 28 -7.98 -4.25 -6.07
C ALA A 28 -7.41 -3.50 -7.27
N LEU A 29 -6.43 -2.62 -7.05
CA LEU A 29 -5.72 -1.93 -8.12
C LEU A 29 -5.01 -2.94 -9.05
N SER A 30 -4.30 -3.91 -8.49
CA SER A 30 -3.57 -4.93 -9.27
C SER A 30 -4.47 -5.99 -9.91
N ILE A 31 -5.53 -6.43 -9.21
CA ILE A 31 -6.38 -7.56 -9.64
C ILE A 31 -7.51 -7.10 -10.57
N CYS A 32 -8.04 -5.89 -10.36
CA CYS A 32 -9.20 -5.41 -11.11
C CYS A 32 -8.82 -4.30 -12.08
N ALA A 33 -8.20 -3.22 -11.59
CA ALA A 33 -8.00 -2.03 -12.41
C ALA A 33 -6.92 -2.21 -13.47
N ILE A 34 -5.79 -2.85 -13.16
CA ILE A 34 -4.72 -3.08 -14.14
C ILE A 34 -5.20 -3.96 -15.31
N PRO A 35 -5.85 -5.12 -15.10
CA PRO A 35 -6.43 -5.89 -16.20
C PRO A 35 -7.46 -5.09 -17.01
N ALA A 36 -8.33 -4.32 -16.35
CA ALA A 36 -9.32 -3.49 -17.04
C ALA A 36 -8.66 -2.43 -17.95
N ILE A 37 -7.56 -1.80 -17.51
CA ILE A 37 -6.78 -0.86 -18.34
C ILE A 37 -6.18 -1.58 -19.54
N LEU A 38 -5.56 -2.75 -19.33
CA LEU A 38 -4.91 -3.52 -20.40
C LEU A 38 -5.91 -4.01 -21.46
N GLN A 39 -7.14 -4.35 -21.05
CA GLN A 39 -8.19 -4.83 -21.95
C GLN A 39 -8.87 -3.67 -22.70
N SER A 40 -9.13 -2.55 -22.04
CA SER A 40 -9.82 -1.40 -22.64
C SER A 40 -8.91 -0.48 -23.47
N GLY A 41 -7.61 -0.47 -23.19
CA GLY A 41 -6.65 0.39 -23.88
C GLY A 41 -6.31 -0.10 -25.29
N THR A 42 -6.78 0.63 -26.29
CA THR A 42 -6.51 0.40 -27.72
C THR A 42 -5.28 1.15 -28.24
N THR A 43 -4.85 2.20 -27.55
CA THR A 43 -3.67 3.02 -27.90
C THR A 43 -2.68 3.11 -26.73
N THR A 44 -1.41 3.37 -27.02
CA THR A 44 -0.38 3.63 -26.00
C THR A 44 -0.79 4.76 -25.05
N GLU A 45 -1.29 5.87 -25.60
CA GLU A 45 -1.72 7.03 -24.80
C GLU A 45 -2.87 6.66 -23.85
N GLY A 46 -3.87 5.91 -24.36
CA GLY A 46 -4.99 5.44 -23.55
C GLY A 46 -4.54 4.53 -22.39
N LEU A 47 -3.60 3.61 -22.64
CA LEU A 47 -3.02 2.74 -21.64
C LEU A 47 -2.28 3.52 -20.54
N LEU A 48 -1.38 4.44 -20.95
CA LEU A 48 -0.58 5.25 -20.03
C LEU A 48 -1.46 6.19 -19.20
N LYS A 49 -2.45 6.83 -19.84
CA LYS A 49 -3.40 7.72 -19.16
C LYS A 49 -4.28 6.96 -18.18
N GLY A 50 -4.79 5.79 -18.58
CA GLY A 50 -5.58 4.91 -17.71
C GLY A 50 -4.81 4.48 -16.46
N TRP A 51 -3.56 4.06 -16.63
CA TRP A 51 -2.65 3.76 -15.52
C TRP A 51 -2.39 5.00 -14.66
N TYR A 52 -2.04 6.14 -15.26
CA TYR A 52 -1.69 7.36 -14.54
C TYR A 52 -2.82 7.89 -13.65
N ILE A 53 -4.07 7.80 -14.11
CA ILE A 53 -5.25 8.19 -13.31
C ILE A 53 -5.34 7.33 -12.04
N GLN A 54 -5.15 6.01 -12.15
CA GLN A 54 -5.20 5.13 -10.98
C GLN A 54 -4.00 5.33 -10.06
N PHE A 55 -2.81 5.45 -10.64
CA PHE A 55 -1.57 5.70 -9.92
C PHE A 55 -1.63 7.01 -9.11
N SER A 56 -2.03 8.11 -9.74
CA SER A 56 -2.09 9.43 -9.10
C SER A 56 -3.08 9.46 -7.93
N ARG A 57 -4.24 8.81 -8.09
CA ARG A 57 -5.21 8.63 -6.99
C ARG A 57 -4.60 7.84 -5.84
N GLY A 58 -4.00 6.68 -6.12
CA GLY A 58 -3.36 5.85 -5.09
C GLY A 58 -2.24 6.57 -4.35
N MET A 59 -1.39 7.30 -5.08
CA MET A 59 -0.28 8.08 -4.51
C MET A 59 -0.75 9.19 -3.57
N TYR A 60 -1.95 9.74 -3.77
CA TYR A 60 -2.46 10.82 -2.93
C TYR A 60 -2.83 10.34 -1.52
N TYR A 61 -3.54 9.21 -1.38
CA TYR A 61 -4.08 8.78 -0.09
C TYR A 61 -3.33 7.62 0.58
N ILE A 62 -2.67 6.72 -0.17
CA ILE A 62 -2.03 5.54 0.42
C ILE A 62 -0.85 5.92 1.34
N PRO A 63 0.09 6.79 0.94
CA PRO A 63 1.24 7.13 1.79
C PRO A 63 0.83 7.85 3.08
N THR A 64 -0.11 8.79 2.99
CA THR A 64 -0.60 9.57 4.14
C THR A 64 -1.38 8.69 5.11
N THR A 65 -2.26 7.83 4.61
CA THR A 65 -3.00 6.86 5.44
C THR A 65 -2.04 5.86 6.08
N GLY A 66 -1.08 5.32 5.31
CA GLY A 66 -0.10 4.37 5.82
C GLY A 66 0.76 4.95 6.93
N ALA A 67 1.19 6.22 6.80
CA ALA A 67 1.91 6.93 7.85
C ALA A 67 1.07 7.12 9.12
N PHE A 68 -0.21 7.48 8.97
CA PHE A 68 -1.13 7.62 10.10
C PHE A 68 -1.33 6.30 10.85
N ILE A 69 -1.55 5.20 10.12
CA ILE A 69 -1.68 3.86 10.70
C ILE A 69 -0.37 3.45 11.40
N ALA A 70 0.79 3.72 10.80
CA ALA A 70 2.07 3.41 11.41
C ALA A 70 2.27 4.18 12.72
N LEU A 71 1.94 5.48 12.76
CA LEU A 71 1.98 6.28 13.99
C LEU A 71 1.05 5.72 15.07
N ASN A 72 -0.16 5.29 14.68
CA ASN A 72 -1.10 4.67 15.60
C ASN A 72 -0.54 3.37 16.21
N TYR A 73 0.06 2.50 15.38
CA TYR A 73 0.71 1.30 15.85
C TYR A 73 1.95 1.56 16.72
N LEU A 74 2.75 2.58 16.41
CA LEU A 74 3.87 2.99 17.26
C LEU A 74 3.38 3.45 18.64
N TYR A 75 2.30 4.23 18.67
CA TYR A 75 1.65 4.65 19.92
C TYR A 75 1.18 3.43 20.73
N LEU A 76 0.50 2.47 20.09
CA LEU A 76 0.05 1.24 20.77
C LEU A 76 1.21 0.41 21.31
N ALA A 77 2.27 0.24 20.51
CA ALA A 77 3.48 -0.47 20.92
C ALA A 77 4.15 0.19 22.12
N TYR A 78 4.25 1.53 22.12
CA TYR A 78 4.79 2.31 23.22
C TYR A 78 3.98 2.10 24.51
N ARG A 79 2.65 2.22 24.44
CA ARG A 79 1.77 2.04 25.62
C ARG A 79 1.82 0.61 26.16
N HIS A 80 1.79 -0.41 25.30
CA HIS A 80 1.88 -1.80 25.74
C HIS A 80 3.21 -2.07 26.43
N ARG A 81 4.31 -1.55 25.88
CA ARG A 81 5.63 -1.66 26.50
C ARG A 81 5.69 -1.01 27.88
N GLU A 82 5.11 0.19 28.06
CA GLU A 82 5.05 0.85 29.37
C GLU A 82 4.27 0.04 30.41
N TYR A 83 3.23 -0.67 29.98
CA TYR A 83 2.42 -1.54 30.85
C TYR A 83 3.00 -2.96 31.03
N GLY A 84 4.16 -3.27 30.44
CA GLY A 84 4.74 -4.61 30.47
C GLY A 84 3.94 -5.66 29.69
N LEU A 85 3.08 -5.23 28.76
CA LEU A 85 2.29 -6.08 27.87
C LEU A 85 3.05 -6.38 26.57
N GLU A 86 2.59 -7.39 25.83
CA GLU A 86 3.19 -7.68 24.53
C GLU A 86 2.92 -6.56 23.52
N TRP A 87 3.98 -6.10 22.87
CA TRP A 87 3.97 -4.89 22.03
C TRP A 87 4.53 -5.12 20.63
N ARG A 88 5.21 -6.26 20.44
CA ARG A 88 5.97 -6.55 19.22
C ARG A 88 5.07 -6.62 17.99
N GLY A 89 3.85 -7.14 18.10
CA GLY A 89 2.90 -7.20 17.00
C GLY A 89 2.52 -5.82 16.46
N TYR A 90 2.29 -4.84 17.34
CA TYR A 90 2.05 -3.45 16.93
C TYR A 90 3.31 -2.81 16.34
N ALA A 91 4.50 -3.05 16.90
CA ALA A 91 5.74 -2.51 16.32
C ALA A 91 6.00 -3.04 14.90
N VAL A 92 5.80 -4.34 14.68
CA VAL A 92 5.91 -4.93 13.32
C VAL A 92 4.80 -4.40 12.42
N GLY A 93 3.59 -4.16 12.94
CA GLY A 93 2.50 -3.53 12.19
C GLY A 93 2.83 -2.12 11.71
N ALA A 94 3.48 -1.31 12.55
CA ALA A 94 3.98 0.00 12.16
C ALA A 94 5.05 -0.11 11.06
N LEU A 95 6.06 -0.97 11.28
CA LEU A 95 7.14 -1.17 10.31
C LEU A 95 6.58 -1.63 8.95
N SER A 96 5.62 -2.55 8.95
CA SER A 96 5.04 -3.09 7.71
C SER A 96 4.33 -2.01 6.90
N ASN A 97 3.62 -1.08 7.54
CA ASN A 97 3.00 0.06 6.85
C ASN A 97 4.06 1.06 6.35
N LEU A 98 5.12 1.32 7.12
CA LEU A 98 6.22 2.21 6.70
C LEU A 98 6.99 1.66 5.51
N LEU A 99 7.15 0.33 5.39
CA LEU A 99 7.87 -0.33 4.30
C LEU A 99 7.22 -0.16 2.91
N LEU A 100 5.96 0.29 2.84
CA LEU A 100 5.28 0.59 1.57
C LEU A 100 6.03 1.63 0.73
N ALA A 101 6.55 2.68 1.38
CA ALA A 101 7.27 3.76 0.70
C ALA A 101 8.63 3.30 0.14
N PRO A 102 9.57 2.73 0.94
CA PRO A 102 10.85 2.28 0.41
C PRO A 102 10.70 1.15 -0.61
N PHE A 103 9.72 0.25 -0.46
CA PHE A 103 9.44 -0.75 -1.51
C PHE A 103 9.08 -0.08 -2.83
N THR A 104 8.20 0.93 -2.79
CA THR A 104 7.79 1.66 -3.99
C THR A 104 8.98 2.34 -4.65
N LEU A 105 9.83 3.01 -3.86
CA LEU A 105 11.01 3.70 -4.39
C LEU A 105 12.01 2.72 -5.03
N LEU A 106 12.29 1.59 -4.36
CA LEU A 106 13.30 0.63 -4.80
C LEU A 106 12.85 -0.22 -6.00
N PHE A 107 11.62 -0.73 -5.99
CA PHE A 107 11.18 -1.72 -6.98
C PHE A 107 10.29 -1.15 -8.08
N ILE A 108 9.51 -0.10 -7.77
CA ILE A 108 8.50 0.45 -8.70
C ILE A 108 8.94 1.81 -9.25
N GLY A 109 9.78 2.56 -8.52
CA GLY A 109 10.15 3.94 -8.82
C GLY A 109 10.67 4.16 -10.24
N GLY A 110 11.50 3.23 -10.74
CA GLY A 110 11.99 3.28 -12.12
C GLY A 110 10.87 3.16 -13.16
N ILE A 111 9.92 2.24 -12.96
CA ILE A 111 8.77 2.04 -13.86
C ILE A 111 7.86 3.27 -13.80
N ASN A 112 7.59 3.79 -12.60
CA ASN A 112 6.81 5.02 -12.41
C ASN A 112 7.41 6.17 -13.21
N LYS A 113 8.72 6.41 -13.09
CA LYS A 113 9.41 7.49 -13.80
C LYS A 113 9.27 7.36 -15.32
N ILE A 114 9.46 6.16 -15.86
CA ILE A 114 9.33 5.91 -17.31
C ILE A 114 7.89 6.20 -17.77
N MET A 115 6.89 5.63 -17.10
CA MET A 115 5.49 5.76 -17.53
C MET A 115 4.94 7.18 -17.31
N ILE A 116 5.34 7.88 -16.24
CA ILE A 116 4.96 9.28 -15.99
C ILE A 116 5.53 10.20 -17.07
N THR A 117 6.84 10.08 -17.36
CA THR A 117 7.48 10.93 -18.38
C THR A 117 6.92 10.66 -19.77
N ALA A 118 6.68 9.38 -20.13
CA ALA A 118 6.01 9.01 -21.37
C ALA A 118 4.58 9.57 -21.46
N ASN A 119 3.78 9.46 -20.39
CA ASN A 119 2.41 10.00 -20.35
C ASN A 119 2.35 11.53 -20.48
N SER A 120 3.36 12.23 -19.94
CA SER A 120 3.46 13.69 -20.03
C SER A 120 4.06 14.22 -21.34
N GLY A 121 4.51 13.33 -22.24
CA GLY A 121 5.21 13.71 -23.48
C GLY A 121 6.64 14.23 -23.28
N THR A 122 7.17 14.25 -22.06
CA THR A 122 8.53 14.71 -21.74
C THR A 122 9.58 13.61 -21.84
N GLY A 123 9.14 12.35 -21.89
CA GLY A 123 10.00 11.16 -21.98
C GLY A 123 10.03 10.55 -23.38
N LYS A 124 10.71 9.40 -23.50
CA LYS A 124 10.69 8.60 -24.74
C LYS A 124 9.27 8.10 -25.00
N SER A 125 8.82 8.22 -26.25
CA SER A 125 7.59 7.57 -26.69
C SER A 125 7.73 6.05 -26.55
N LEU A 126 6.69 5.40 -26.05
CA LEU A 126 6.65 3.95 -25.84
C LEU A 126 5.84 3.31 -26.97
N SER A 127 6.31 2.16 -27.46
CA SER A 127 5.43 1.30 -28.25
C SER A 127 4.31 0.75 -27.36
N GLN A 128 3.20 0.36 -28.00
CA GLN A 128 2.05 -0.19 -27.28
C GLN A 128 2.42 -1.46 -26.49
N ASP A 129 3.25 -2.34 -27.07
CA ASP A 129 3.70 -3.57 -26.40
C ASP A 129 4.56 -3.28 -25.17
N VAL A 130 5.48 -2.31 -25.27
CA VAL A 130 6.29 -1.88 -24.13
C VAL A 130 5.43 -1.27 -23.03
N ALA A 131 4.44 -0.44 -23.39
CA ALA A 131 3.51 0.12 -22.40
C ALA A 131 2.71 -0.98 -21.68
N ARG A 132 2.18 -1.96 -22.41
CA ARG A 132 1.47 -3.12 -21.82
C ARG A 132 2.36 -3.93 -20.90
N GLN A 133 3.60 -4.20 -21.30
CA GLN A 133 4.57 -4.94 -20.49
C GLN A 133 4.90 -4.18 -19.19
N LEU A 134 5.14 -2.86 -19.27
CA LEU A 134 5.43 -2.04 -18.10
C LEU A 134 4.25 -1.97 -17.14
N ILE A 135 3.02 -1.76 -17.65
CA ILE A 135 1.80 -1.74 -16.84
C ILE A 135 1.56 -3.10 -16.16
N THR A 136 1.79 -4.21 -16.88
CA THR A 136 1.67 -5.56 -16.32
C THR A 136 2.69 -5.78 -15.20
N ARG A 137 3.96 -5.44 -15.45
CA ARG A 137 5.03 -5.55 -14.45
C ARG A 137 4.75 -4.67 -13.23
N TRP A 138 4.26 -3.46 -13.46
CA TRP A 138 3.84 -2.54 -12.41
C TRP A 138 2.73 -3.16 -11.55
N GLY A 139 1.69 -3.72 -12.18
CA GLY A 139 0.58 -4.38 -11.49
C GLY A 139 1.05 -5.55 -10.63
N ASN A 140 1.95 -6.39 -11.15
CA ASN A 140 2.51 -7.53 -10.42
C ASN A 140 3.33 -7.08 -9.20
N LEU A 141 4.21 -6.08 -9.36
CA LEU A 141 5.00 -5.55 -8.25
C LEU A 141 4.11 -4.85 -7.21
N ASN A 142 3.06 -4.15 -7.65
CA ASN A 142 2.10 -3.56 -6.75
C ASN A 142 1.30 -4.63 -5.98
N ALA A 143 1.01 -5.79 -6.58
CA ALA A 143 0.33 -6.89 -5.90
C ALA A 143 1.16 -7.46 -4.74
N ILE A 144 2.49 -7.52 -4.88
CA ILE A 144 3.40 -7.96 -3.81
C ILE A 144 3.29 -7.05 -2.58
N ARG A 145 3.02 -5.75 -2.77
CA ARG A 145 2.89 -4.79 -1.67
C ARG A 145 1.75 -5.11 -0.72
N VAL A 146 0.73 -5.86 -1.15
CA VAL A 146 -0.42 -6.29 -0.34
C VAL A 146 0.04 -7.03 0.92
N VAL A 147 1.15 -7.78 0.84
CA VAL A 147 1.67 -8.57 1.95
C VAL A 147 2.05 -7.70 3.15
N MET A 148 2.58 -6.50 2.93
CA MET A 148 3.05 -5.63 4.00
C MET A 148 1.91 -5.13 4.91
N PRO A 149 0.90 -4.39 4.42
CA PRO A 149 -0.20 -3.96 5.25
C PRO A 149 -1.06 -5.15 5.73
N LEU A 150 -1.13 -6.27 4.99
CA LEU A 150 -1.78 -7.48 5.49
C LEU A 150 -1.08 -8.07 6.71
N ALA A 151 0.25 -8.16 6.68
CA ALA A 151 1.05 -8.59 7.83
C ALA A 151 0.81 -7.67 9.03
N GLY A 152 0.72 -6.35 8.80
CA GLY A 152 0.38 -5.40 9.85
C GLY A 152 -1.01 -5.61 10.44
N ALA A 153 -2.02 -5.92 9.63
CA ALA A 153 -3.35 -6.24 10.12
C ALA A 153 -3.38 -7.53 10.95
N VAL A 154 -2.73 -8.60 10.46
CA VAL A 154 -2.68 -9.91 11.13
C VAL A 154 -1.93 -9.82 12.46
N LEU A 155 -0.76 -9.18 12.48
CA LEU A 155 0.07 -9.07 13.69
C LEU A 155 -0.51 -8.08 14.69
N GLY A 156 -1.18 -7.02 14.23
CA GLY A 156 -1.96 -6.12 15.09
C GLY A 156 -3.12 -6.86 15.75
N LEU A 157 -3.85 -7.68 14.99
CA LEU A 157 -4.95 -8.50 15.52
C LEU A 157 -4.43 -9.55 16.51
N TRP A 158 -3.34 -10.24 16.17
CA TRP A 158 -2.69 -11.18 17.07
C TRP A 158 -2.37 -10.52 18.41
N ASN A 159 -1.77 -9.32 18.38
CA ASN A 159 -1.39 -8.61 19.60
C ASN A 159 -2.60 -8.09 20.40
N LEU A 160 -3.71 -7.75 19.73
CA LEU A 160 -4.95 -7.34 20.39
C LEU A 160 -5.64 -8.50 21.13
N LEU A 161 -5.42 -9.73 20.69
CA LEU A 161 -6.05 -10.93 21.25
C LEU A 161 -5.25 -11.62 22.36
N GLN A 162 -4.03 -11.15 22.65
CA GLN A 162 -3.19 -11.61 23.76
C GLN A 162 -3.52 -10.84 25.05
#